data_AF-A0A952GIE1-F1
#
_entry.id   AF-A0A952GIE1-F1
#
_cell.length_a   1.000
_cell.length_b   1.000
_cell.length_c   1.000
_cell.angle_alpha   90.00
_cell.angle_beta   90.00
_cell.angle_gamma   90.00
#
_symmetry.space_group_name_H-M   'P 1'
#
loop_
_entity.id
_entity.type
_entity.pdbx_description
1 polymer ?
#
loop_
_entity_poly.entity_id
_entity_poly.type
_entity_poly.pdbx_seq_one_letter_code
_entity_poly.pdbx_strand_id
1 'polypeptide(L)'
;MEADDLASADDLWWSWAVLADCGRLPEGASTDLDPEDHVLHYRMDGSWASMQRIGGGRAVIWGRVAGAAKDAVSERVDPLSGAPDWARSDAVWRATRAERPGFLAWYSRDGWDTSTTGMFDGVVDLLGPLLRADPHSVAAAKSLTTDSPLLQQAHGVAHVAAQGAIRNRLKTQIHRQMHDTPERDRGLPERPTLLARWARITEPPPFEHVVLVDEGETVAARPDVRLSEATLRSLTNVLQELHGAEAEEESGAWIVARVRYDGHRIALDRAFDSLPDWYAGPGPTLRALSWEMQQRSPRWRPAWASLLPD
;
A
#
# COMPACT_ATOMS: atom_id res chain seq x y z
N MET A 1 -23.34 -1.44 10.13
CA MET A 1 -22.61 -2.64 10.55
C MET A 1 -21.14 -2.32 10.38
N GLU A 2 -20.38 -2.48 11.45
CA GLU A 2 -18.98 -2.06 11.54
C GLU A 2 -18.07 -3.25 11.83
N ALA A 3 -16.76 -3.08 11.70
CA ALA A 3 -15.81 -4.15 11.98
C ALA A 3 -15.89 -4.65 13.44
N ASP A 4 -16.30 -3.78 14.37
CA ASP A 4 -16.52 -4.10 15.78
C ASP A 4 -17.66 -5.10 16.03
N ASP A 5 -18.53 -5.32 15.04
CA ASP A 5 -19.61 -6.32 15.11
C ASP A 5 -19.09 -7.77 14.87
N LEU A 6 -17.82 -7.93 14.48
CA LEU A 6 -17.19 -9.24 14.29
C LEU A 6 -16.87 -9.92 15.62
N ALA A 7 -17.01 -11.26 15.65
CA ALA A 7 -16.52 -12.08 16.75
C ALA A 7 -14.99 -11.92 16.94
N SER A 8 -14.47 -12.31 18.10
CA SER A 8 -13.03 -12.27 18.36
C SER A 8 -12.27 -13.03 17.27
N ALA A 9 -11.05 -12.56 16.94
CA ALA A 9 -10.25 -13.22 15.91
C ALA A 9 -9.94 -14.68 16.23
N ASP A 10 -9.77 -15.02 17.50
CA ASP A 10 -9.49 -16.40 17.91
C ASP A 10 -10.73 -17.29 17.77
N ASP A 11 -11.91 -16.81 18.15
CA ASP A 11 -13.15 -17.57 17.99
C ASP A 11 -13.51 -17.79 16.52
N LEU A 12 -13.37 -16.75 15.70
CA LEU A 12 -13.62 -16.85 14.26
C LEU A 12 -12.66 -17.84 13.59
N TRP A 13 -11.35 -17.74 13.88
CA TRP A 13 -10.35 -18.61 13.29
C TRP A 13 -10.59 -20.09 13.60
N TRP A 14 -10.78 -20.42 14.89
CA TRP A 14 -10.89 -21.82 15.29
C TRP A 14 -12.23 -22.43 14.94
N SER A 15 -13.31 -21.66 14.99
CA SER A 15 -14.62 -22.11 14.54
C SER A 15 -14.59 -22.42 13.04
N TRP A 16 -13.96 -21.54 12.25
CA TRP A 16 -13.75 -21.76 10.82
C TRP A 16 -12.88 -22.98 10.55
N ALA A 17 -11.70 -23.11 11.17
CA ALA A 17 -10.82 -24.26 10.97
C ALA A 17 -11.51 -25.60 11.29
N VAL A 18 -12.32 -25.66 12.35
CA VAL A 18 -13.09 -26.86 12.70
C VAL A 18 -14.17 -27.16 11.66
N LEU A 19 -14.91 -26.16 11.18
CA LEU A 19 -15.93 -26.35 10.14
C LEU A 19 -15.30 -26.82 8.81
N ALA A 20 -14.12 -26.30 8.49
CA ALA A 20 -13.31 -26.72 7.35
C ALA A 20 -12.92 -28.20 7.47
N ASP A 21 -12.34 -28.58 8.60
CA ASP A 21 -11.87 -29.95 8.87
C ASP A 21 -12.99 -30.99 8.80
N CYS A 22 -14.13 -30.70 9.43
CA CYS A 22 -15.25 -31.63 9.47
C CYS A 22 -16.19 -31.56 8.25
N GLY A 23 -15.89 -30.71 7.26
CA GLY A 23 -16.70 -30.55 6.04
C GLY A 23 -18.11 -30.04 6.30
N ARG A 24 -18.30 -29.20 7.33
CA ARG A 24 -19.61 -28.66 7.75
C ARG A 24 -19.83 -27.19 7.40
N LEU A 25 -19.13 -26.71 6.38
CA LEU A 25 -19.38 -25.40 5.80
C LEU A 25 -20.78 -25.33 5.17
N PRO A 26 -21.33 -24.12 4.95
CA PRO A 26 -22.56 -23.95 4.20
C PRO A 26 -22.52 -24.66 2.84
N GLU A 27 -23.68 -25.12 2.37
CA GLU A 27 -23.79 -25.75 1.05
C GLU A 27 -23.33 -24.78 -0.04
N GLY A 28 -22.51 -25.28 -0.99
CA GLY A 28 -21.92 -24.46 -2.05
C GLY A 28 -20.69 -23.65 -1.64
N ALA A 29 -20.35 -23.62 -0.35
CA ALA A 29 -19.13 -22.97 0.11
C ALA A 29 -17.89 -23.85 -0.08
N SER A 30 -16.76 -23.21 -0.32
CA SER A 30 -15.44 -23.86 -0.35
C SER A 30 -14.48 -23.16 0.60
N THR A 31 -13.53 -23.94 1.11
CA THR A 31 -12.45 -23.42 1.94
C THR A 31 -11.13 -24.10 1.60
N ASP A 32 -10.05 -23.40 1.88
CA ASP A 32 -8.69 -23.91 1.77
C ASP A 32 -7.82 -23.27 2.85
N LEU A 33 -6.78 -23.97 3.29
CA LEU A 33 -5.77 -23.44 4.20
C LEU A 33 -4.43 -23.42 3.47
N ASP A 34 -3.88 -22.23 3.27
CA ASP A 34 -2.49 -22.06 2.83
C ASP A 34 -1.57 -22.32 4.04
N PRO A 35 -0.81 -23.43 4.06
CA PRO A 35 0.05 -23.76 5.20
C PRO A 35 1.35 -22.97 5.23
N GLU A 36 1.74 -22.31 4.12
CA GLU A 36 2.96 -21.49 4.05
C GLU A 36 2.71 -20.11 4.66
N ASP A 37 1.61 -19.47 4.26
CA ASP A 37 1.24 -18.16 4.78
C ASP A 37 0.31 -18.22 6.00
N HIS A 38 -0.19 -19.41 6.36
CA HIS A 38 -1.18 -19.62 7.42
C HIS A 38 -2.45 -18.79 7.19
N VAL A 39 -3.02 -18.91 5.98
CA VAL A 39 -4.22 -18.18 5.55
C VAL A 39 -5.36 -19.14 5.33
N LEU A 40 -6.49 -18.91 6.00
CA LEU A 40 -7.74 -19.57 5.67
C LEU A 40 -8.47 -18.78 4.60
N HIS A 41 -8.89 -19.46 3.52
CA HIS A 41 -9.67 -18.91 2.42
C HIS A 41 -11.07 -19.49 2.42
N TYR A 42 -12.08 -18.64 2.20
CA TYR A 42 -13.49 -19.01 2.18
C TYR A 42 -14.15 -18.35 0.98
N ARG A 43 -14.94 -19.13 0.23
CA ARG A 43 -15.70 -18.64 -0.93
C ARG A 43 -17.14 -19.16 -0.85
N MET A 44 -18.11 -18.29 -1.11
CA MET A 44 -19.54 -18.62 -1.15
C MET A 44 -20.28 -17.63 -2.05
N ASP A 45 -21.05 -18.11 -3.02
CA ASP A 45 -21.95 -17.32 -3.87
C ASP A 45 -21.30 -16.05 -4.49
N GLY A 46 -20.08 -16.19 -4.99
CA GLY A 46 -19.30 -15.08 -5.58
C GLY A 46 -18.69 -14.10 -4.56
N SER A 47 -18.99 -14.28 -3.28
CA SER A 47 -18.30 -13.63 -2.16
C SER A 47 -17.11 -14.46 -1.71
N TRP A 48 -16.13 -13.81 -1.10
CA TRP A 48 -14.98 -14.48 -0.52
C TRP A 48 -14.40 -13.70 0.65
N ALA A 49 -13.78 -14.42 1.57
CA ALA A 49 -13.03 -13.86 2.67
C ALA A 49 -11.77 -14.69 2.89
N SER A 50 -10.71 -14.03 3.35
CA SER A 50 -9.46 -14.66 3.76
C SER A 50 -9.06 -14.09 5.11
N MET A 51 -8.57 -14.95 5.99
CA MET A 51 -8.09 -14.56 7.31
C MET A 51 -6.70 -15.12 7.54
N GLN A 52 -5.85 -14.33 8.19
CA GLN A 52 -4.51 -14.74 8.57
C GLN A 52 -4.27 -14.39 10.04
N ARG A 53 -3.74 -15.34 10.81
CA ARG A 53 -3.26 -15.07 12.17
C ARG A 53 -1.85 -14.56 12.14
N ILE A 54 -1.61 -13.48 12.88
CA ILE A 54 -0.30 -12.85 13.04
C ILE A 54 0.17 -13.04 14.48
N GLY A 55 1.46 -13.32 14.67
CA GLY A 55 2.04 -13.48 16.01
C GLY A 55 1.71 -12.32 16.98
N GLY A 56 1.51 -12.64 18.26
CA GLY A 56 1.17 -11.65 19.30
C GLY A 56 -0.32 -11.34 19.44
N GLY A 57 -1.20 -12.32 19.16
CA GLY A 57 -2.65 -12.18 19.32
C GLY A 57 -3.31 -11.27 18.29
N ARG A 58 -2.71 -11.14 17.11
CA ARG A 58 -3.17 -10.27 16.03
C ARG A 58 -3.76 -11.09 14.89
N ALA A 59 -4.65 -10.50 14.11
CA ALA A 59 -5.15 -11.12 12.90
C ALA A 59 -5.51 -10.08 11.85
N VAL A 60 -5.60 -10.50 10.60
CA VAL A 60 -6.10 -9.70 9.50
C VAL A 60 -7.15 -10.49 8.78
N ILE A 61 -8.24 -9.83 8.39
CA ILE A 61 -9.27 -10.38 7.52
C ILE A 61 -9.48 -9.44 6.34
N TRP A 62 -9.58 -10.00 5.14
CA TRP A 62 -9.82 -9.25 3.92
C TRP A 62 -10.68 -10.06 2.97
N GLY A 63 -11.42 -9.40 2.10
CA GLY A 63 -12.34 -10.12 1.24
C GLY A 63 -13.19 -9.22 0.38
N ARG A 64 -14.21 -9.82 -0.22
CA ARG A 64 -15.22 -9.11 -1.00
C ARG A 64 -16.57 -9.80 -0.86
N VAL A 65 -17.61 -9.00 -0.68
CA VAL A 65 -19.01 -9.47 -0.64
C VAL A 65 -19.66 -9.14 -1.98
N ALA A 66 -20.21 -10.16 -2.65
CA ALA A 66 -20.95 -9.98 -3.88
C ALA A 66 -22.25 -9.20 -3.61
N GLY A 67 -22.49 -8.15 -4.39
CA GLY A 67 -23.71 -7.33 -4.26
C GLY A 67 -23.69 -6.33 -3.10
N ALA A 68 -22.55 -6.13 -2.41
CA ALA A 68 -22.41 -5.07 -1.42
C ALA A 68 -22.71 -3.69 -2.04
N ALA A 69 -23.48 -2.86 -1.33
CA ALA A 69 -23.85 -1.54 -1.83
C ALA A 69 -22.64 -0.60 -1.98
N LYS A 70 -21.63 -0.78 -1.11
CA LYS A 70 -20.36 -0.06 -1.13
C LYS A 70 -19.22 -0.99 -0.76
N ASP A 71 -18.16 -0.99 -1.56
CA ASP A 71 -16.90 -1.65 -1.26
C ASP A 71 -15.70 -0.73 -1.63
N ALA A 72 -14.50 -1.07 -1.15
CA ALA A 72 -13.29 -0.30 -1.42
C ALA A 72 -12.99 -0.18 -2.93
N VAL A 73 -13.41 -1.16 -3.74
CA VAL A 73 -13.22 -1.17 -5.18
C VAL A 73 -14.15 -0.16 -5.86
N SER A 74 -15.43 -0.14 -5.50
CA SER A 74 -16.44 0.78 -6.05
C SER A 74 -16.16 2.22 -5.63
N GLU A 75 -15.71 2.42 -4.39
CA GLU A 75 -15.38 3.73 -3.83
C GLU A 75 -13.96 4.20 -4.16
N ARG A 76 -13.16 3.36 -4.85
CA ARG A 76 -11.76 3.64 -5.21
C ARG A 76 -10.88 4.02 -4.02
N VAL A 77 -11.10 3.35 -2.89
CA VAL A 77 -10.31 3.50 -1.66
C VAL A 77 -9.25 2.39 -1.62
N ASP A 78 -8.04 2.73 -1.19
CA ASP A 78 -7.02 1.73 -0.88
C ASP A 78 -7.36 1.04 0.46
N PRO A 79 -7.71 -0.27 0.46
CA PRO A 79 -8.04 -0.99 1.68
C PRO A 79 -6.85 -1.13 2.64
N LEU A 80 -5.62 -0.84 2.22
CA LEU A 80 -4.44 -0.82 3.10
C LEU A 80 -4.19 0.54 3.73
N SER A 81 -4.92 1.59 3.34
CA SER A 81 -4.75 2.93 3.89
C SER A 81 -5.00 2.94 5.40
N GLY A 82 -4.05 3.43 6.20
CA GLY A 82 -4.19 3.44 7.68
C GLY A 82 -4.01 2.08 8.37
N ALA A 83 -4.00 0.97 7.65
CA ALA A 83 -3.74 -0.35 8.24
C ALA A 83 -2.31 -0.41 8.82
N PRO A 84 -2.14 -0.96 10.03
CA PRO A 84 -0.83 -1.07 10.67
C PRO A 84 0.09 -2.00 9.86
N ASP A 85 1.40 -1.80 9.99
CA ASP A 85 2.39 -2.49 9.16
C ASP A 85 2.29 -4.02 9.20
N TRP A 86 1.99 -4.56 10.38
CA TRP A 86 1.84 -5.99 10.57
C TRP A 86 0.58 -6.55 9.91
N ALA A 87 -0.40 -5.71 9.58
CA ALA A 87 -1.61 -6.11 8.86
C ALA A 87 -1.40 -6.16 7.34
N ARG A 88 -0.23 -5.72 6.85
CA ARG A 88 0.15 -5.69 5.44
C ARG A 88 1.11 -6.84 5.11
N SER A 89 0.76 -8.06 5.53
CA SER A 89 1.55 -9.26 5.22
C SER A 89 1.66 -9.49 3.70
N ASP A 90 2.62 -10.32 3.27
CA ASP A 90 2.78 -10.65 1.85
C ASP A 90 1.51 -11.28 1.26
N ALA A 91 0.79 -12.10 2.02
CA ALA A 91 -0.51 -12.65 1.64
C ALA A 91 -1.53 -11.55 1.31
N VAL A 92 -1.70 -10.58 2.23
CA VAL A 92 -2.61 -9.44 2.07
C VAL A 92 -2.18 -8.58 0.88
N TRP A 93 -0.89 -8.36 0.72
CA TRP A 93 -0.33 -7.54 -0.35
C TRP A 93 -0.54 -8.18 -1.74
N ARG A 94 -0.32 -9.49 -1.85
CA ARG A 94 -0.63 -10.29 -3.06
C ARG A 94 -2.12 -10.23 -3.39
N ALA A 95 -2.99 -10.46 -2.40
CA ALA A 95 -4.44 -10.41 -2.59
C ALA A 95 -4.92 -9.02 -3.03
N THR A 96 -4.35 -7.95 -2.48
CA THR A 96 -4.71 -6.56 -2.85
C THR A 96 -4.45 -6.28 -4.33
N ARG A 97 -3.37 -6.83 -4.89
CA ARG A 97 -3.04 -6.68 -6.32
C ARG A 97 -3.84 -7.61 -7.23
N ALA A 98 -4.01 -8.87 -6.83
CA ALA A 98 -4.58 -9.91 -7.66
C ALA A 98 -6.12 -9.93 -7.63
N GLU A 99 -6.71 -9.86 -6.43
CA GLU A 99 -8.14 -10.10 -6.21
C GLU A 99 -8.92 -8.83 -5.85
N ARG A 100 -8.22 -7.73 -5.51
CA ARG A 100 -8.80 -6.42 -5.17
C ARG A 100 -9.91 -6.53 -4.11
N PRO A 101 -9.55 -6.73 -2.84
CA PRO A 101 -10.52 -6.88 -1.77
C PRO A 101 -11.39 -5.62 -1.64
N GLY A 102 -12.67 -5.85 -1.38
CA GLY A 102 -13.65 -4.80 -1.09
C GLY A 102 -13.64 -4.33 0.36
N PHE A 103 -13.06 -5.12 1.28
CA PHE A 103 -12.90 -4.75 2.69
C PHE A 103 -11.59 -5.29 3.26
N LEU A 104 -11.11 -4.64 4.32
CA LEU A 104 -10.00 -5.12 5.14
C LEU A 104 -10.19 -4.68 6.59
N ALA A 105 -10.00 -5.59 7.54
CA ALA A 105 -9.95 -5.29 8.97
C ALA A 105 -8.80 -6.01 9.66
N TRP A 106 -8.31 -5.43 10.75
CA TRP A 106 -7.24 -5.96 11.55
C TRP A 106 -7.65 -6.04 13.01
N TYR A 107 -7.29 -7.14 13.67
CA TYR A 107 -7.57 -7.38 15.08
C TYR A 107 -6.34 -7.11 15.93
N SER A 108 -6.48 -6.25 16.94
CA SER A 108 -5.43 -6.02 17.94
C SER A 108 -6.02 -5.47 19.24
N ARG A 109 -5.38 -5.78 20.38
CA ARG A 109 -5.82 -5.31 21.71
C ARG A 109 -7.32 -5.55 21.94
N ASP A 110 -7.76 -6.74 21.58
CA ASP A 110 -9.13 -7.24 21.75
C ASP A 110 -10.23 -6.56 20.91
N GLY A 111 -9.86 -5.73 19.93
CA GLY A 111 -10.81 -5.06 19.02
C GLY A 111 -10.44 -5.23 17.56
N TRP A 112 -11.46 -5.14 16.70
CA TRP A 112 -11.28 -4.99 15.26
C TRP A 112 -11.18 -3.51 14.89
N ASP A 113 -10.42 -3.22 13.86
CA ASP A 113 -10.33 -1.88 13.29
C ASP A 113 -10.19 -2.01 11.78
N THR A 114 -10.56 -0.97 11.04
CA THR A 114 -10.69 -1.02 9.59
C THR A 114 -10.40 0.32 8.94
N SER A 115 -9.78 0.24 7.77
CA SER A 115 -9.57 1.34 6.83
C SER A 115 -10.78 1.59 5.93
N THR A 116 -11.72 0.66 5.90
CA THR A 116 -12.88 0.63 5.01
C THR A 116 -14.17 0.80 5.82
N THR A 117 -14.19 1.76 6.75
CA THR A 117 -15.36 2.07 7.58
C THR A 117 -16.57 2.36 6.70
N GLY A 118 -17.72 1.76 7.02
CA GLY A 118 -18.94 1.88 6.21
C GLY A 118 -18.95 1.04 4.93
N MET A 119 -17.93 0.22 4.69
CA MET A 119 -17.82 -0.72 3.54
C MET A 119 -17.85 -2.19 4.00
N PHE A 120 -18.32 -2.44 5.22
CA PHE A 120 -18.47 -3.76 5.83
C PHE A 120 -19.87 -4.37 5.59
N ASP A 121 -20.58 -3.85 4.60
CA ASP A 121 -21.94 -4.30 4.27
C ASP A 121 -21.94 -5.77 3.83
N GLY A 122 -22.76 -6.60 4.47
CA GLY A 122 -22.84 -8.04 4.26
C GLY A 122 -21.63 -8.87 4.74
N VAL A 123 -20.60 -8.27 5.35
CA VAL A 123 -19.41 -9.01 5.82
C VAL A 123 -19.74 -9.91 7.01
N VAL A 124 -20.51 -9.42 7.99
CA VAL A 124 -20.93 -10.24 9.13
C VAL A 124 -21.85 -11.37 8.68
N ASP A 125 -22.71 -11.13 7.67
CA ASP A 125 -23.56 -12.18 7.12
C ASP A 125 -22.74 -13.26 6.39
N LEU A 126 -21.67 -12.85 5.69
CA LEU A 126 -20.73 -13.78 5.05
C LEU A 126 -19.98 -14.65 6.08
N LEU A 127 -19.55 -14.05 7.20
CA LEU A 127 -18.70 -14.72 8.19
C LEU A 127 -19.49 -15.41 9.31
N GLY A 128 -20.73 -15.00 9.56
CA GLY A 128 -21.59 -15.53 10.62
C GLY A 128 -21.76 -17.05 10.59
N PRO A 129 -21.93 -17.70 9.42
CA PRO A 129 -21.97 -19.15 9.33
C PRO A 129 -20.69 -19.85 9.82
N LEU A 130 -19.52 -19.18 9.74
CA LEU A 130 -18.23 -19.72 10.17
C LEU A 130 -18.06 -19.75 11.69
N LEU A 131 -19.02 -19.20 12.45
CA LEU A 131 -19.01 -19.18 13.92
C LEU A 131 -19.83 -20.33 14.53
N ARG A 132 -20.33 -21.28 13.72
CA ARG A 132 -21.26 -22.33 14.15
C ARG A 132 -20.60 -23.65 14.58
N ALA A 133 -19.27 -23.71 14.70
CA ALA A 133 -18.60 -24.92 15.18
C ALA A 133 -19.03 -25.28 16.61
N ASP A 134 -19.00 -26.58 16.91
CA ASP A 134 -19.24 -27.05 18.28
C ASP A 134 -18.11 -26.58 19.22
N PRO A 135 -18.43 -25.95 20.37
CA PRO A 135 -17.42 -25.45 21.30
C PRO A 135 -16.45 -26.51 21.84
N HIS A 136 -16.88 -27.77 21.98
CA HIS A 136 -15.99 -28.84 22.44
C HIS A 136 -14.98 -29.22 21.36
N SER A 137 -15.42 -29.28 20.10
CA SER A 137 -14.52 -29.47 18.95
C SER A 137 -13.52 -28.34 18.81
N VAL A 138 -13.95 -27.09 19.01
CA VAL A 138 -13.06 -25.91 19.03
C VAL A 138 -12.03 -26.01 20.15
N ALA A 139 -12.46 -26.38 21.36
CA ALA A 139 -11.55 -26.57 22.49
C ALA A 139 -10.52 -27.68 22.22
N ALA A 140 -10.96 -28.81 21.64
CA ALA A 140 -10.09 -29.92 21.27
C ALA A 140 -9.08 -29.55 20.16
N ALA A 141 -9.50 -28.75 19.18
CA ALA A 141 -8.62 -28.22 18.15
C ALA A 141 -7.54 -27.30 18.76
N LYS A 142 -7.94 -26.38 19.64
CA LYS A 142 -7.03 -25.48 20.36
C LYS A 142 -6.02 -26.22 21.25
N SER A 143 -6.37 -27.38 21.81
CA SER A 143 -5.48 -28.15 22.70
C SER A 143 -4.50 -29.08 21.97
N LEU A 144 -4.43 -29.07 20.64
CA LEU A 144 -3.60 -30.00 19.84
C LEU A 144 -3.90 -31.48 20.14
N THR A 145 -5.11 -31.80 20.60
CA THR A 145 -5.52 -33.18 20.92
C THR A 145 -6.12 -33.90 19.71
N THR A 146 -5.91 -33.37 18.50
CA THR A 146 -6.45 -33.86 17.24
C THR A 146 -5.34 -34.31 16.30
N ASP A 147 -5.57 -35.42 15.60
CA ASP A 147 -4.67 -35.94 14.57
C ASP A 147 -4.95 -35.32 13.18
N SER A 148 -5.86 -34.35 13.08
CA SER A 148 -6.16 -33.66 11.81
C SER A 148 -4.95 -32.83 11.33
N PRO A 149 -4.45 -33.07 10.11
CA PRO A 149 -3.40 -32.25 9.51
C PRO A 149 -3.81 -30.79 9.35
N LEU A 150 -5.07 -30.52 8.99
CA LEU A 150 -5.58 -29.15 8.81
C LEU A 150 -5.57 -28.40 10.15
N LEU A 151 -6.07 -29.03 11.21
CA LEU A 151 -6.11 -28.39 12.53
C LEU A 151 -4.70 -28.20 13.10
N GLN A 152 -3.77 -29.11 12.83
CA GLN A 152 -2.35 -28.95 13.18
C GLN A 152 -1.71 -27.78 12.42
N GLN A 153 -1.99 -27.62 11.13
CA GLN A 153 -1.52 -26.49 10.33
C GLN A 153 -2.17 -25.16 10.76
N ALA A 154 -3.43 -25.18 11.21
CA ALA A 154 -4.15 -24.01 11.71
C ALA A 154 -3.58 -23.44 13.03
N HIS A 155 -2.69 -24.18 13.72
CA HIS A 155 -1.90 -23.63 14.83
C HIS A 155 -0.77 -22.71 14.36
N GLY A 156 -0.39 -22.80 13.10
CA GLY A 156 0.58 -21.90 12.50
C GLY A 156 0.12 -20.45 12.60
N VAL A 157 1.07 -19.58 12.90
CA VAL A 157 0.86 -18.13 12.86
C VAL A 157 1.86 -17.56 11.90
N ALA A 158 1.40 -16.64 11.05
CA ALA A 158 2.31 -15.86 10.25
C ALA A 158 3.20 -15.07 11.21
N HIS A 159 4.47 -15.46 11.26
CA HIS A 159 5.52 -14.59 11.73
C HIS A 159 5.71 -13.54 10.65
N VAL A 160 4.79 -12.57 10.59
CA VAL A 160 5.01 -11.31 9.88
C VAL A 160 6.16 -10.68 10.62
N ALA A 161 7.35 -11.06 10.20
CA ALA A 161 8.59 -10.66 10.77
C ALA A 161 8.57 -9.14 10.81
N ALA A 162 9.43 -8.61 11.66
CA ALA A 162 9.79 -7.22 11.69
C ALA A 162 10.04 -6.58 10.30
N GLN A 163 10.05 -7.29 9.16
CA GLN A 163 10.14 -6.77 7.79
C GLN A 163 9.22 -5.58 7.48
N GLY A 164 7.95 -5.54 7.87
CA GLY A 164 7.10 -4.36 7.64
C GLY A 164 7.59 -3.13 8.42
N ALA A 165 7.84 -3.32 9.72
CA ALA A 165 8.37 -2.29 10.61
C ALA A 165 9.83 -1.90 10.28
N ILE A 166 10.64 -2.84 9.82
CA ILE A 166 12.02 -2.66 9.35
C ILE A 166 11.97 -1.91 8.04
N ARG A 167 11.10 -2.26 7.09
CA ARG A 167 10.95 -1.59 5.80
C ARG A 167 10.47 -0.16 5.99
N ASN A 168 9.54 0.08 6.93
CA ASN A 168 9.11 1.44 7.27
C ASN A 168 10.16 2.21 8.06
N ARG A 169 10.87 1.58 8.99
CA ARG A 169 12.02 2.20 9.67
C ARG A 169 13.12 2.53 8.67
N LEU A 170 13.40 1.65 7.72
CA LEU A 170 14.37 1.82 6.64
C LEU A 170 13.95 2.96 5.71
N LYS A 171 12.68 2.97 5.26
CA LYS A 171 12.11 4.08 4.49
C LYS A 171 12.24 5.40 5.23
N THR A 172 11.85 5.43 6.51
CA THR A 172 11.96 6.63 7.37
C THR A 172 13.41 7.07 7.54
N GLN A 173 14.33 6.13 7.70
CA GLN A 173 15.76 6.39 7.83
C GLN A 173 16.33 6.95 6.52
N ILE A 174 16.00 6.35 5.37
CA ILE A 174 16.41 6.83 4.05
C ILE A 174 15.85 8.24 3.81
N HIS A 175 14.55 8.46 4.04
CA HIS A 175 13.93 9.77 3.87
C HIS A 175 14.56 10.84 4.77
N ARG A 176 14.88 10.50 6.02
CA ARG A 176 15.65 11.40 6.91
C ARG A 176 17.02 11.71 6.32
N GLN A 177 17.76 10.70 5.87
CA GLN A 177 19.06 10.93 5.22
C GLN A 177 18.93 11.74 3.93
N MET A 178 17.85 11.59 3.16
CA MET A 178 17.58 12.41 1.98
C MET A 178 17.33 13.87 2.35
N HIS A 179 16.61 14.16 3.44
CA HIS A 179 16.48 15.53 3.95
C HIS A 179 17.83 16.14 4.35
N ASP A 180 18.70 15.32 4.95
CA ASP A 180 20.04 15.75 5.38
C ASP A 180 21.09 15.75 4.23
N THR A 181 20.74 15.21 3.05
CA THR A 181 21.67 15.07 1.93
C THR A 181 21.73 16.38 1.15
N PRO A 182 22.92 16.99 1.00
CA PRO A 182 23.06 18.17 0.16
C PRO A 182 22.87 17.79 -1.32
N GLU A 183 22.12 18.61 -2.03
CA GLU A 183 21.92 18.43 -3.47
C GLU A 183 23.21 18.73 -4.24
N ARG A 184 23.56 17.85 -5.19
CA ARG A 184 24.70 18.08 -6.07
C ARG A 184 24.24 18.87 -7.30
N ASP A 185 24.95 19.96 -7.58
CA ASP A 185 24.73 20.71 -8.81
C ASP A 185 25.10 19.84 -10.03
N ARG A 186 24.16 19.77 -10.98
CA ARG A 186 24.28 19.04 -12.25
C ARG A 186 24.33 20.00 -13.45
N GLY A 187 24.47 21.31 -13.22
CA GLY A 187 24.62 22.31 -14.28
C GLY A 187 23.34 22.54 -15.11
N LEU A 188 22.18 22.11 -14.60
CA LEU A 188 20.91 22.26 -15.29
C LEU A 188 20.36 23.69 -15.11
N PRO A 189 19.71 24.26 -16.14
CA PRO A 189 19.14 25.59 -16.04
C PRO A 189 17.95 25.61 -15.05
N GLU A 190 17.88 26.64 -14.21
CA GLU A 190 16.71 26.93 -13.38
C GLU A 190 15.44 27.17 -14.21
N ARG A 191 15.61 27.59 -15.48
CA ARG A 191 14.53 27.93 -16.40
C ARG A 191 14.67 27.17 -17.72
N PRO A 192 14.16 25.94 -17.81
CA PRO A 192 14.16 25.19 -19.07
C PRO A 192 13.35 25.92 -20.13
N THR A 193 13.88 25.96 -21.35
CA THR A 193 13.21 26.59 -22.50
C THR A 193 11.83 26.01 -22.76
N LEU A 194 11.65 24.70 -22.57
CA LEU A 194 10.36 24.03 -22.76
C LEU A 194 9.30 24.55 -21.79
N LEU A 195 9.65 24.65 -20.50
CA LEU A 195 8.76 25.14 -19.45
C LEU A 195 8.45 26.64 -19.61
N ALA A 196 9.45 27.45 -19.96
CA ALA A 196 9.27 28.87 -20.26
C ALA A 196 8.34 29.10 -21.46
N ARG A 197 8.50 28.29 -22.52
CA ARG A 197 7.63 28.33 -23.70
C ARG A 197 6.20 27.93 -23.36
N TRP A 198 6.03 26.87 -22.56
CA TRP A 198 4.72 26.41 -22.09
C TRP A 198 3.98 27.53 -21.33
N ALA A 199 4.62 28.16 -20.33
CA ALA A 199 4.00 29.22 -19.53
C ALA A 199 3.53 30.40 -20.40
N ARG A 200 4.31 30.76 -21.43
CA ARG A 200 3.95 31.85 -22.37
C ARG A 200 2.76 31.50 -23.26
N ILE A 201 2.58 30.23 -23.64
CA ILE A 201 1.48 29.81 -24.53
C ILE A 201 0.19 29.60 -23.73
N THR A 202 0.31 29.00 -22.55
CA THR A 202 -0.83 28.62 -21.73
C THR A 202 -1.33 29.76 -20.84
N GLU A 203 -0.45 30.73 -20.52
CA GLU A 203 -0.74 31.87 -19.65
C GLU A 203 -1.48 31.47 -18.35
N PRO A 204 -0.94 30.51 -17.57
CA PRO A 204 -1.63 30.02 -16.38
C PRO A 204 -1.71 31.09 -15.28
N PRO A 205 -2.65 30.99 -14.31
CA PRO A 205 -2.60 31.82 -13.11
C PRO A 205 -1.36 31.47 -12.25
N PRO A 206 -0.92 32.33 -11.30
CA PRO A 206 0.18 32.00 -10.40
C PRO A 206 -0.07 30.71 -9.59
N PHE A 207 0.89 29.79 -9.65
CA PHE A 207 0.76 28.44 -9.09
C PHE A 207 2.10 27.89 -8.57
N GLU A 208 2.00 26.86 -7.74
CA GLU A 208 3.11 26.04 -7.29
C GLU A 208 2.72 24.57 -7.43
N HIS A 209 3.43 23.84 -8.29
CA HIS A 209 3.15 22.45 -8.57
C HIS A 209 4.35 21.58 -8.22
N VAL A 210 4.12 20.57 -7.37
CA VAL A 210 5.17 19.67 -6.87
C VAL A 210 4.89 18.25 -7.38
N VAL A 211 5.92 17.64 -7.95
CA VAL A 211 5.88 16.27 -8.46
C VAL A 211 6.95 15.41 -7.78
N LEU A 212 6.65 14.13 -7.68
CA LEU A 212 7.61 13.05 -7.40
C LEU A 212 7.67 12.14 -8.62
N VAL A 213 8.77 11.40 -8.76
CA VAL A 213 8.93 10.40 -9.82
C VAL A 213 8.74 9.01 -9.25
N ASP A 214 7.88 8.22 -9.88
CA ASP A 214 7.70 6.79 -9.61
C ASP A 214 8.03 6.02 -10.88
N GLU A 215 9.18 5.34 -10.89
CA GLU A 215 9.66 4.53 -12.02
C GLU A 215 9.66 5.27 -13.37
N GLY A 216 10.08 6.54 -13.35
CA GLY A 216 10.18 7.39 -14.53
C GLY A 216 8.92 8.19 -14.84
N GLU A 217 7.81 7.91 -14.18
CA GLU A 217 6.56 8.66 -14.37
C GLU A 217 6.41 9.78 -13.33
N THR A 218 5.99 10.96 -13.79
CA THR A 218 5.73 12.10 -12.92
C THR A 218 4.36 11.98 -12.23
N VAL A 219 4.38 11.95 -10.89
CA VAL A 219 3.20 11.85 -10.04
C VAL A 219 3.06 13.13 -9.22
N ALA A 220 1.89 13.76 -9.26
CA ALA A 220 1.62 14.94 -8.45
C ALA A 220 1.69 14.58 -6.96
N ALA A 221 2.52 15.30 -6.20
CA ALA A 221 2.62 15.09 -4.75
C ALA A 221 1.35 15.55 -4.02
N ARG A 222 0.65 16.54 -4.59
CA ARG A 222 -0.65 17.04 -4.15
C ARG A 222 -1.45 17.55 -5.36
N PRO A 223 -2.79 17.42 -5.37
CA PRO A 223 -3.62 18.05 -6.39
C PRO A 223 -3.50 19.58 -6.29
N ASP A 224 -3.17 20.24 -7.41
CA ASP A 224 -3.15 21.71 -7.49
C ASP A 224 -4.53 22.23 -7.92
N VAL A 225 -5.23 22.88 -7.00
CA VAL A 225 -6.60 23.38 -7.19
C VAL A 225 -6.64 24.62 -8.10
N ARG A 226 -5.50 25.26 -8.39
CA ARG A 226 -5.45 26.51 -9.17
C ARG A 226 -5.39 26.31 -10.67
N LEU A 227 -4.89 25.16 -11.14
CA LEU A 227 -4.80 24.86 -12.56
C LEU A 227 -6.05 24.11 -13.03
N SER A 228 -6.54 24.46 -14.21
CA SER A 228 -7.57 23.64 -14.87
C SER A 228 -6.99 22.27 -15.23
N GLU A 229 -7.84 21.25 -15.28
CA GLU A 229 -7.41 19.87 -15.56
C GLU A 229 -6.64 19.75 -16.88
N ALA A 230 -7.06 20.48 -17.93
CA ALA A 230 -6.36 20.52 -19.22
C ALA A 230 -4.97 21.16 -19.11
N THR A 231 -4.84 22.24 -18.33
CA THR A 231 -3.57 22.93 -18.09
C THR A 231 -2.63 22.04 -17.28
N LEU A 232 -3.15 21.38 -16.25
CA LEU A 232 -2.40 20.44 -15.43
C LEU A 232 -1.88 19.26 -16.27
N ARG A 233 -2.72 18.64 -17.09
CA ARG A 233 -2.28 17.57 -18.01
C ARG A 233 -1.19 18.05 -18.98
N SER A 234 -1.33 19.25 -19.53
CA SER A 234 -0.30 19.82 -20.40
C SER A 234 1.02 20.07 -19.65
N LEU A 235 0.97 20.52 -18.39
CA LEU A 235 2.14 20.71 -17.56
C LEU A 235 2.81 19.38 -17.24
N THR A 236 2.04 18.35 -16.87
CA THR A 236 2.55 17.00 -16.61
C THR A 236 3.31 16.45 -17.82
N ASN A 237 2.78 16.61 -19.03
CA ASN A 237 3.48 16.19 -20.25
C ASN A 237 4.81 16.93 -20.45
N VAL A 238 4.85 18.24 -20.19
CA VAL A 238 6.09 19.03 -20.24
C VAL A 238 7.11 18.56 -19.20
N LEU A 239 6.66 18.24 -17.99
CA LEU A 239 7.53 17.74 -16.93
C LEU A 239 8.05 16.33 -17.24
N GLN A 240 7.23 15.49 -17.86
CA GLN A 240 7.63 14.16 -18.32
C GLN A 240 8.71 14.25 -19.41
N GLU A 241 8.54 15.17 -20.37
CA GLU A 241 9.55 15.42 -21.41
C GLU A 241 10.84 15.98 -20.82
N LEU A 242 10.75 16.92 -19.87
CA LEU A 242 11.92 17.44 -19.17
C LEU A 242 12.63 16.38 -18.33
N HIS A 243 11.88 15.49 -17.66
CA HIS A 243 12.46 14.40 -16.87
C HIS A 243 13.37 13.53 -17.72
N GLY A 244 12.87 13.07 -18.88
CA GLY A 244 13.67 12.26 -19.80
C GLY A 244 14.80 13.02 -20.47
N ALA A 245 14.59 14.29 -20.84
CA ALA A 245 15.62 15.09 -21.51
C ALA A 245 16.77 15.53 -20.58
N GLU A 246 16.50 15.67 -19.29
CA GLU A 246 17.48 16.05 -18.26
C GLU A 246 18.11 14.84 -17.56
N ALA A 247 17.65 13.64 -17.86
CA ALA A 247 18.26 12.40 -17.39
C ALA A 247 19.61 12.18 -18.08
N GLU A 248 20.69 12.16 -17.31
CA GLU A 248 22.01 11.82 -17.82
C GLU A 248 22.31 10.34 -17.60
N GLU A 249 23.03 9.72 -18.54
CA GLU A 249 23.39 8.29 -18.50
C GLU A 249 24.13 7.89 -17.22
N GLU A 250 24.97 8.78 -16.68
CA GLU A 250 25.74 8.47 -15.47
C GLU A 250 25.08 8.92 -14.16
N SER A 251 24.39 10.07 -14.17
CA SER A 251 23.93 10.78 -12.97
C SER A 251 22.44 10.62 -12.67
N GLY A 252 21.68 10.04 -13.61
CA GLY A 252 20.26 9.76 -13.48
C GLY A 252 19.38 10.98 -13.65
N ALA A 253 18.12 10.84 -13.24
CA ALA A 253 17.11 11.87 -13.32
C ALA A 253 16.73 12.39 -11.93
N TRP A 254 16.01 13.51 -11.87
CA TRP A 254 15.53 14.06 -10.60
C TRP A 254 14.42 13.16 -10.01
N ILE A 255 14.39 13.08 -8.67
CA ILE A 255 13.43 12.26 -7.91
C ILE A 255 12.18 13.08 -7.56
N VAL A 256 12.37 14.37 -7.26
CA VAL A 256 11.29 15.32 -7.01
C VAL A 256 11.59 16.63 -7.72
N ALA A 257 10.54 17.32 -8.15
CA ALA A 257 10.66 18.64 -8.75
C ALA A 257 9.50 19.55 -8.33
N ARG A 258 9.77 20.85 -8.35
CA ARG A 258 8.78 21.89 -8.07
C ARG A 258 8.81 22.95 -9.15
N VAL A 259 7.66 23.17 -9.76
CA VAL A 259 7.40 24.30 -10.64
C VAL A 259 6.80 25.45 -9.84
N ARG A 260 7.39 26.64 -9.97
CA ARG A 260 6.82 27.87 -9.40
C ARG A 260 6.57 28.87 -10.52
N TYR A 261 5.37 29.44 -10.52
CA TYR A 261 5.01 30.53 -11.42
C TYR A 261 4.35 31.66 -10.63
N ASP A 262 4.95 32.84 -10.67
CA ASP A 262 4.45 34.04 -9.96
C ASP A 262 3.55 34.93 -10.83
N GLY A 263 3.27 34.53 -12.07
CA GLY A 263 2.55 35.34 -13.07
C GLY A 263 3.46 35.99 -14.10
N HIS A 264 4.78 36.02 -13.88
CA HIS A 264 5.76 36.64 -14.77
C HIS A 264 6.96 35.72 -15.03
N ARG A 265 7.44 35.02 -14.01
CA ARG A 265 8.60 34.13 -14.04
C ARG A 265 8.17 32.72 -13.68
N ILE A 266 8.51 31.77 -14.55
CA ILE A 266 8.46 30.34 -14.26
C ILE A 266 9.86 29.83 -13.89
N ALA A 267 9.93 28.97 -12.89
CA ALA A 267 11.16 28.32 -12.43
C ALA A 267 10.91 26.84 -12.10
N LEU A 268 11.94 26.02 -12.29
CA LEU A 268 11.95 24.60 -11.95
C LEU A 268 13.06 24.32 -10.94
N ASP A 269 12.65 24.03 -9.70
CA ASP A 269 13.54 23.51 -8.66
C ASP A 269 13.54 21.97 -8.77
N ARG A 270 14.72 21.33 -8.69
CA ARG A 270 14.88 19.87 -8.81
C ARG A 270 15.68 19.34 -7.64
N ALA A 271 15.40 18.11 -7.24
CA ALA A 271 16.26 17.35 -6.36
C ALA A 271 16.43 15.92 -6.89
N PHE A 272 17.69 15.52 -7.03
CA PHE A 272 18.10 14.21 -7.50
C PHE A 272 18.52 13.30 -6.35
N ASP A 273 19.02 13.88 -5.26
CA ASP A 273 19.60 13.14 -4.15
C ASP A 273 18.87 13.40 -2.83
N SER A 274 18.11 14.48 -2.76
CA SER A 274 17.53 15.00 -1.54
C SER A 274 15.99 15.01 -1.53
N LEU A 275 15.41 15.15 -0.34
CA LEU A 275 14.04 15.60 -0.16
C LEU A 275 14.11 17.02 0.41
N PRO A 276 13.99 18.06 -0.42
CA PRO A 276 14.14 19.43 0.08
C PRO A 276 13.01 19.84 1.03
N ASP A 277 13.23 20.86 1.86
CA ASP A 277 12.23 21.36 2.83
C ASP A 277 10.90 21.81 2.19
N TRP A 278 10.95 22.18 0.91
CA TRP A 278 9.74 22.54 0.16
C TRP A 278 8.88 21.32 -0.22
N TYR A 279 9.39 20.10 -0.11
CA TYR A 279 8.66 18.88 -0.38
C TYR A 279 7.95 18.39 0.89
N ALA A 280 6.61 18.42 0.87
CA ALA A 280 5.77 18.02 2.00
C ALA A 280 4.88 16.78 1.71
N GLY A 281 5.28 15.95 0.73
CA GLY A 281 4.58 14.72 0.34
C GLY A 281 5.05 13.48 1.13
N PRO A 282 4.42 12.31 0.93
CA PRO A 282 4.76 11.04 1.60
C PRO A 282 6.14 10.44 1.20
N GLY A 283 6.87 11.13 0.32
CA GLY A 283 8.17 10.73 -0.20
C GLY A 283 8.08 9.54 -1.17
N PRO A 284 9.14 9.32 -1.96
CA PRO A 284 9.20 8.21 -2.91
C PRO A 284 9.16 6.85 -2.21
N THR A 285 8.66 5.84 -2.90
CA THR A 285 8.68 4.45 -2.41
C THR A 285 10.11 3.90 -2.48
N LEU A 286 10.43 2.89 -1.65
CA LEU A 286 11.73 2.22 -1.74
C LEU A 286 11.97 1.61 -3.12
N ARG A 287 10.90 1.14 -3.78
CA ARG A 287 10.96 0.59 -5.14
C ARG A 287 11.36 1.66 -6.16
N ALA A 288 10.71 2.82 -6.13
CA ALA A 288 11.04 3.94 -7.01
C ALA A 288 12.49 4.41 -6.81
N LEU A 289 12.94 4.48 -5.54
CA LEU A 289 14.32 4.82 -5.21
C LEU A 289 15.32 3.76 -5.71
N SER A 290 15.05 2.46 -5.52
CA SER A 290 15.89 1.39 -6.07
C SER A 290 15.97 1.45 -7.59
N TRP A 291 14.84 1.62 -8.28
CA TRP A 291 14.80 1.74 -9.74
C TRP A 291 15.63 2.93 -10.26
N GLU A 292 15.49 4.11 -9.63
CA GLU A 292 16.26 5.30 -10.02
C GLU A 292 17.76 5.12 -9.71
N MET A 293 18.13 4.59 -8.53
CA MET A 293 19.53 4.37 -8.18
C MET A 293 20.21 3.33 -9.07
N GLN A 294 19.48 2.31 -9.54
CA GLN A 294 20.02 1.29 -10.44
C GLN A 294 20.45 1.86 -11.79
N GLN A 295 19.81 2.94 -12.26
CA GLN A 295 20.19 3.63 -13.49
C GLN A 295 21.44 4.49 -13.35
N ARG A 296 21.80 4.87 -12.11
CA ARG A 296 22.96 5.71 -11.85
C ARG A 296 24.23 4.89 -11.72
N SER A 297 25.32 5.44 -12.23
CA SER A 297 26.65 4.91 -11.93
C SER A 297 26.98 5.07 -10.43
N PRO A 298 27.81 4.18 -9.84
CA PRO A 298 28.06 4.20 -8.39
C PRO A 298 28.55 5.53 -7.82
N ARG A 299 29.31 6.33 -8.59
CA ARG A 299 29.83 7.66 -8.16
C ARG A 299 28.74 8.71 -7.95
N TRP A 300 27.60 8.54 -8.62
CA TRP A 300 26.44 9.44 -8.57
C TRP A 300 25.35 8.97 -7.63
N ARG A 301 25.55 7.83 -6.95
CA ARG A 301 24.64 7.38 -5.90
C ARG A 301 24.95 8.12 -4.59
N PRO A 302 23.95 8.77 -3.96
CA PRO A 302 24.13 9.35 -2.63
C PRO A 302 24.32 8.26 -1.57
N ALA A 303 24.83 8.63 -0.40
CA ALA A 303 25.19 7.67 0.65
C ALA A 303 24.01 6.80 1.12
N TRP A 304 22.80 7.37 1.20
CA TRP A 304 21.60 6.65 1.60
C TRP A 304 21.21 5.53 0.63
N ALA A 305 21.69 5.56 -0.63
CA ALA A 305 21.41 4.52 -1.62
C ALA A 305 21.97 3.16 -1.19
N SER A 306 23.02 3.13 -0.36
CA SER A 306 23.58 1.89 0.22
C SER A 306 22.63 1.16 1.17
N LEU A 307 21.55 1.82 1.62
CA LEU A 307 20.52 1.25 2.47
C LEU A 307 19.37 0.63 1.67
N LEU A 308 19.32 0.84 0.35
CA LEU A 308 18.27 0.27 -0.47
C LEU A 308 18.42 -1.25 -0.57
N PRO A 309 17.31 -2.00 -0.56
CA PRO A 309 17.35 -3.42 -0.86
C PRO A 309 17.71 -3.62 -2.33
N ASP A 310 18.47 -4.68 -2.60
CA ASP A 310 18.83 -5.14 -3.94
C ASP A 310 17.59 -5.55 -4.76
#